data_AF-A0ABD7L743-F1
#
_entry.id   AF-A0ABD7L743-F1
#
_cell.length_a   1.000
_cell.length_b   1.000
_cell.length_c   1.000
_cell.angle_alpha   90.00
_cell.angle_beta   90.00
_cell.angle_gamma   90.00
#
_symmetry.space_group_name_H-M   'P 1'
#
loop_
_entity.id
_entity.type
_entity.pdbx_description
1 polymer ?
#
loop_
_entity_poly.entity_id
_entity_poly.type
_entity_poly.pdbx_seq_one_letter_code
_entity_poly.pdbx_strand_id
1 'polypeptide(L)'
;METDTNTTAPRFTVTLAALRKAGACYNGYNKLVRSLQGQPFTDEDERRGSYIRFRHDAEIPLLDILKSNGLDDALWSLRCVSGADRDIRLFAVWCARQVEHLMQDQRSKDALDVAERFANGDASDEELAAARAAAGDAAGDAAWAAAGDAAGAAAWAAAGDAAGAAAWAAAGDAARAAAWDTARAAAQAARDAAWDTARDAQAEMFKRMCLGTAPWQQGKVAA
;
A
#
# COMPACT_ATOMS: atom_id res chain seq x y z
N MET A 1 -8.08 -42.09 6.76
CA MET A 1 -7.75 -41.06 5.74
C MET A 1 -8.64 -39.88 6.03
N GLU A 2 -8.31 -39.15 7.10
CA GLU A 2 -9.04 -37.95 7.51
C GLU A 2 -8.56 -36.82 6.61
N THR A 3 -9.47 -36.32 5.79
CA THR A 3 -9.26 -35.08 5.04
C THR A 3 -9.54 -33.93 6.01
N ASP A 4 -8.50 -33.47 6.69
CA ASP A 4 -8.48 -32.18 7.37
C ASP A 4 -8.55 -31.08 6.31
N THR A 5 -9.76 -30.84 5.80
CA THR A 5 -10.10 -29.59 5.12
C THR A 5 -10.39 -28.57 6.21
N ASN A 6 -9.33 -28.13 6.88
CA ASN A 6 -9.39 -26.94 7.74
C ASN A 6 -9.47 -25.71 6.82
N THR A 7 -10.54 -25.62 6.02
CA THR A 7 -10.92 -24.43 5.27
C THR A 7 -11.45 -23.45 6.31
N THR A 8 -10.55 -22.72 6.95
CA THR A 8 -10.90 -21.67 7.90
C THR A 8 -11.82 -20.69 7.17
N ALA A 9 -13.07 -20.59 7.61
CA ALA A 9 -14.02 -19.63 7.04
C ALA A 9 -13.39 -18.23 7.07
N PRO A 10 -13.48 -17.44 5.98
CA PRO A 10 -12.83 -16.14 5.91
C PRO A 10 -13.35 -15.22 7.02
N ARG A 11 -12.43 -14.66 7.83
CA ARG A 11 -12.73 -13.87 9.04
C ARG A 11 -13.41 -12.54 8.76
N PHE A 12 -13.15 -11.96 7.60
CA PHE A 12 -13.63 -10.61 7.26
C PHE A 12 -14.58 -10.67 6.09
N THR A 13 -15.78 -10.20 6.35
CA THR A 13 -16.87 -10.17 5.39
C THR A 13 -17.54 -8.79 5.37
N VAL A 14 -18.18 -8.47 4.26
CA VAL A 14 -18.96 -7.26 4.04
C VAL A 14 -20.26 -7.59 3.33
N THR A 15 -21.15 -6.61 3.17
CA THR A 15 -22.35 -6.76 2.33
C THR A 15 -22.37 -5.68 1.24
N LEU A 16 -23.05 -5.94 0.13
CA LEU A 16 -23.26 -4.91 -0.90
C LEU A 16 -23.99 -3.68 -0.36
N ALA A 17 -24.86 -3.85 0.64
CA ALA A 17 -25.51 -2.74 1.32
C ALA A 17 -24.49 -1.89 2.10
N ALA A 18 -23.59 -2.52 2.86
CA ALA A 18 -22.54 -1.83 3.60
C ALA A 18 -21.58 -1.07 2.65
N LEU A 19 -21.16 -1.70 1.55
CA LEU A 19 -20.29 -1.08 0.54
C LEU A 19 -20.94 0.17 -0.09
N ARG A 20 -22.23 0.10 -0.46
CA ARG A 20 -22.97 1.27 -0.96
C ARG A 20 -23.10 2.37 0.08
N LYS A 21 -23.43 2.00 1.33
CA LYS A 21 -23.56 2.95 2.44
C LYS A 21 -22.23 3.67 2.72
N ALA A 22 -21.11 2.96 2.60
CA ALA A 22 -19.76 3.51 2.75
C ALA A 22 -19.26 4.30 1.54
N GLY A 23 -20.03 4.35 0.45
CA GLY A 23 -19.72 5.14 -0.74
C GLY A 23 -18.74 4.48 -1.71
N ALA A 24 -18.84 3.16 -1.92
CA ALA A 24 -18.05 2.47 -2.95
C ALA A 24 -18.28 3.11 -4.33
N CYS A 25 -17.22 3.28 -5.12
CA CYS A 25 -17.36 3.86 -6.46
C CYS A 25 -18.20 2.93 -7.37
N TYR A 26 -18.87 3.49 -8.38
CA TYR A 26 -19.71 2.70 -9.29
C TYR A 26 -18.91 1.59 -9.99
N ASN A 27 -17.72 1.91 -10.47
CA ASN A 27 -16.84 0.95 -11.16
C ASN A 27 -16.52 -0.25 -10.27
N GLY A 28 -15.90 -0.02 -9.10
CA GLY A 28 -15.52 -1.09 -8.16
C GLY A 28 -16.72 -1.89 -7.66
N TYR A 29 -17.82 -1.21 -7.29
CA TYR A 29 -19.04 -1.90 -6.86
C TYR A 29 -19.62 -2.80 -7.97
N ASN A 30 -19.74 -2.27 -9.19
CA ASN A 30 -20.32 -2.99 -10.32
C ASN A 30 -19.43 -4.16 -10.75
N LYS A 31 -18.11 -4.01 -10.67
CA LYS A 31 -17.14 -5.08 -10.92
C LYS A 31 -17.33 -6.25 -9.97
N LEU A 32 -17.49 -5.97 -8.67
CA LEU A 32 -17.81 -7.00 -7.68
C LEU A 32 -19.17 -7.66 -7.98
N VAL A 33 -20.20 -6.88 -8.30
CA VAL A 33 -21.52 -7.41 -8.67
C VAL A 33 -21.44 -8.37 -9.85
N ARG A 34 -20.73 -8.00 -10.93
CA ARG A 34 -20.53 -8.88 -12.09
C ARG A 34 -19.81 -10.17 -11.71
N SER A 35 -18.77 -10.08 -10.88
CA SER A 35 -18.08 -11.26 -10.37
C SER A 35 -19.00 -12.18 -9.57
N LEU A 36 -19.85 -11.63 -8.69
CA LEU A 36 -20.83 -12.41 -7.91
C LEU A 36 -21.90 -13.05 -8.79
N GLN A 37 -22.23 -12.43 -9.93
CA GLN A 37 -23.14 -12.98 -10.95
C GLN A 37 -22.47 -14.03 -11.86
N GLY A 38 -21.14 -14.20 -11.77
CA GLY A 38 -20.38 -15.03 -12.72
C GLY A 38 -20.33 -14.42 -14.13
N GLN A 39 -20.47 -13.10 -14.25
CA GLN A 39 -20.49 -12.38 -15.51
C GLN A 39 -19.20 -11.56 -15.70
N PRO A 40 -18.75 -11.34 -16.95
CA PRO A 40 -17.63 -10.46 -17.20
C PRO A 40 -18.01 -9.00 -16.88
N PHE A 41 -17.02 -8.23 -16.43
CA PHE A 41 -17.13 -6.78 -16.35
C PHE A 41 -16.82 -6.18 -17.72
N THR A 42 -17.66 -5.24 -18.17
CA THR A 42 -17.62 -4.70 -19.55
C THR A 42 -17.31 -3.20 -19.56
N ASP A 43 -16.89 -2.66 -20.70
CA ASP A 43 -16.67 -1.21 -20.89
C ASP A 43 -17.93 -0.36 -20.65
N GLU A 44 -19.13 -0.95 -20.85
CA GLU A 44 -20.39 -0.30 -20.50
C GLU A 44 -20.54 -0.20 -18.98
N ASP A 45 -20.19 -1.25 -18.24
CA ASP A 45 -20.24 -1.26 -16.78
C ASP A 45 -19.20 -0.31 -16.18
N GLU A 46 -18.02 -0.18 -16.79
CA GLU A 46 -17.00 0.78 -16.40
C GLU A 46 -17.46 2.22 -16.51
N ARG A 47 -18.12 2.58 -17.62
CA ARG A 47 -18.68 3.91 -17.87
C ARG A 47 -20.01 4.15 -17.15
N ARG A 48 -20.56 3.13 -16.49
CA ARG A 48 -21.87 3.21 -15.82
C ARG A 48 -21.80 4.14 -14.61
N GLY A 49 -22.48 5.28 -14.68
CA GLY A 49 -22.65 6.23 -13.56
C GLY A 49 -23.71 5.83 -12.54
N SER A 50 -23.96 4.53 -12.34
CA SER A 50 -24.96 4.02 -11.40
C SER A 50 -24.63 2.61 -10.91
N TYR A 51 -25.16 2.23 -9.74
CA TYR A 51 -25.01 0.87 -9.22
C TYR A 51 -25.88 -0.12 -10.00
N ILE A 52 -25.29 -1.25 -10.40
CA ILE A 52 -26.04 -2.41 -10.91
C ILE A 52 -26.97 -2.89 -9.79
N ARG A 53 -28.26 -2.98 -10.10
CA ARG A 53 -29.26 -3.54 -9.19
C ARG A 53 -29.07 -5.04 -9.13
N PHE A 54 -28.60 -5.51 -7.98
CA PHE A 54 -28.43 -6.92 -7.69
C PHE A 54 -28.81 -7.16 -6.23
N ARG A 55 -29.77 -8.06 -6.01
CA ARG A 55 -30.19 -8.45 -4.67
C ARG A 55 -29.26 -9.56 -4.19
N HIS A 56 -28.42 -9.23 -3.21
CA HIS A 56 -27.47 -10.15 -2.61
C HIS A 56 -27.36 -9.84 -1.12
N ASP A 57 -28.05 -10.65 -0.31
CA ASP A 57 -28.17 -10.45 1.13
C ASP A 57 -27.10 -11.23 1.91
N ALA A 58 -26.35 -12.12 1.25
CA ALA A 58 -25.28 -12.89 1.86
C ALA A 58 -24.02 -12.03 2.11
N GLU A 59 -23.28 -12.42 3.15
CA GLU A 59 -21.95 -11.90 3.45
C GLU A 59 -20.95 -12.26 2.35
N ILE A 60 -20.10 -11.31 2.01
CA ILE A 60 -19.10 -11.39 0.96
C ILE A 60 -17.72 -11.36 1.62
N PRO A 61 -16.94 -12.45 1.55
CA PRO A 61 -15.56 -12.47 1.99
C PRO A 61 -14.71 -11.38 1.31
N LEU A 62 -13.82 -10.74 2.06
CA LEU A 62 -12.86 -9.80 1.44
C LEU A 62 -11.95 -10.47 0.40
N LEU A 63 -11.76 -11.78 0.49
CA LEU A 63 -11.04 -12.57 -0.51
C LEU A 63 -11.74 -12.57 -1.88
N ASP A 64 -13.07 -12.49 -1.91
CA ASP A 64 -13.81 -12.41 -3.16
C ASP A 64 -13.61 -11.04 -3.82
N ILE A 65 -13.57 -9.97 -3.01
CA ILE A 65 -13.23 -8.61 -3.48
C ILE A 65 -11.79 -8.55 -3.98
N LEU A 66 -10.85 -9.14 -3.24
CA LEU A 66 -9.46 -9.24 -3.69
C LEU A 66 -9.36 -9.92 -5.06
N LYS A 67 -10.12 -11.01 -5.24
CA LYS A 67 -10.14 -11.77 -6.51
C LYS A 67 -10.79 -10.99 -7.65
N SER A 68 -11.91 -10.31 -7.41
CA SER A 68 -12.67 -9.64 -8.46
C SER A 68 -12.12 -8.25 -8.82
N ASN A 69 -11.63 -7.52 -7.82
CA ASN A 69 -11.30 -6.11 -7.95
C ASN A 69 -9.80 -5.83 -7.79
N GLY A 70 -9.12 -6.63 -6.98
CA GLY A 70 -7.71 -6.42 -6.62
C GLY A 70 -7.55 -5.84 -5.22
N LEU A 71 -6.29 -5.61 -4.84
CA LEU A 71 -5.91 -5.27 -3.48
C LEU A 71 -6.45 -3.90 -3.02
N ASP A 72 -6.51 -2.90 -3.89
CA ASP A 72 -6.93 -1.54 -3.48
C ASP A 72 -8.39 -1.51 -3.00
N ASP A 73 -9.30 -2.14 -3.75
CA ASP A 73 -10.70 -2.24 -3.36
C ASP A 73 -10.89 -3.15 -2.14
N ALA A 74 -10.09 -4.21 -2.03
CA ALA A 74 -10.09 -5.08 -0.86
C ALA A 74 -9.64 -4.32 0.40
N LEU A 75 -8.57 -3.54 0.33
CA LEU A 75 -8.11 -2.68 1.43
C LEU A 75 -9.14 -1.59 1.75
N TRP A 76 -9.71 -0.94 0.73
CA TRP A 76 -10.73 0.08 0.91
C TRP A 76 -11.94 -0.49 1.67
N SER A 77 -12.36 -1.72 1.36
CA SER A 77 -13.53 -2.38 1.94
C SER A 77 -13.37 -2.76 3.42
N LEU A 78 -12.14 -2.79 3.97
CA LEU A 78 -11.90 -3.00 5.42
C LEU A 78 -12.66 -2.00 6.30
N ARG A 79 -12.94 -0.79 5.79
CA ARG A 79 -13.77 0.22 6.49
C ARG A 79 -15.19 -0.24 6.80
N CYS A 80 -15.67 -1.25 6.08
CA CYS A 80 -16.99 -1.83 6.26
C CYS A 80 -16.99 -3.02 7.23
N VAL A 81 -15.82 -3.41 7.75
CA VAL A 81 -15.65 -4.54 8.64
C VAL A 81 -15.56 -4.04 10.09
N SER A 82 -16.46 -4.50 10.95
CA SER A 82 -16.42 -4.20 12.38
C SER A 82 -15.45 -5.10 13.13
N GLY A 83 -14.70 -4.55 14.09
CA GLY A 83 -13.84 -5.33 14.98
C GLY A 83 -12.53 -5.82 14.35
N ALA A 84 -12.16 -5.28 13.19
CA ALA A 84 -10.91 -5.61 12.49
C ALA A 84 -9.78 -4.62 12.77
N ASP A 85 -9.99 -3.58 13.60
CA ASP A 85 -9.05 -2.48 13.80
C ASP A 85 -7.62 -2.93 14.17
N ARG A 86 -7.51 -3.93 15.05
CA ARG A 86 -6.21 -4.51 15.43
C ARG A 86 -5.50 -5.14 14.23
N ASP A 87 -6.19 -5.99 13.49
CA ASP A 87 -5.62 -6.67 12.32
C ASP A 87 -5.25 -5.68 11.21
N ILE A 88 -6.08 -4.66 10.97
CA ILE A 88 -5.83 -3.59 10.00
C ILE A 88 -4.56 -2.81 10.36
N ARG A 89 -4.41 -2.43 11.64
CA ARG A 89 -3.22 -1.69 12.11
C ARG A 89 -1.95 -2.53 12.01
N LEU A 90 -2.00 -3.80 12.40
CA LEU A 90 -0.85 -4.71 12.33
C LEU A 90 -0.46 -5.04 10.89
N PHE A 91 -1.43 -5.14 9.97
CA PHE A 91 -1.14 -5.20 8.54
C PHE A 91 -0.42 -3.95 8.04
N ALA A 92 -0.86 -2.76 8.44
CA ALA A 92 -0.20 -1.51 8.07
C ALA A 92 1.23 -1.42 8.64
N VAL A 93 1.45 -1.81 9.89
CA VAL A 93 2.78 -1.92 10.51
C VAL A 93 3.65 -2.90 9.72
N TRP A 94 3.14 -4.10 9.40
CA TRP A 94 3.88 -5.08 8.63
C TRP A 94 4.30 -4.54 7.25
N CYS A 95 3.40 -3.82 6.57
CA CYS A 95 3.71 -3.17 5.29
C CYS A 95 4.83 -2.13 5.45
N ALA A 96 4.75 -1.28 6.48
CA ALA A 96 5.76 -0.27 6.77
C ALA A 96 7.12 -0.91 7.11
N ARG A 97 7.11 -2.04 7.82
CA ARG A 97 8.33 -2.80 8.13
C ARG A 97 9.04 -3.35 6.89
N GLN A 98 8.33 -3.62 5.78
CA GLN A 98 8.97 -4.05 4.52
C GLN A 98 9.93 -3.00 3.96
N VAL A 99 9.65 -1.73 4.25
CA VAL A 99 10.45 -0.58 3.80
C VAL A 99 11.19 0.10 4.96
N GLU A 100 11.27 -0.54 6.13
CA GLU A 100 11.97 0.01 7.31
C GLU A 100 13.45 0.29 7.02
N HIS A 101 14.06 -0.49 6.12
CA HIS A 101 15.43 -0.29 5.66
C HIS A 101 15.64 1.04 4.90
N LEU A 102 14.56 1.68 4.41
CA LEU A 102 14.59 3.02 3.81
C LEU A 102 14.40 4.13 4.84
N MET A 103 14.00 3.80 6.07
CA MET A 103 13.80 4.76 7.15
C MET A 103 15.14 5.09 7.81
N GLN A 104 15.63 6.31 7.58
CA GLN A 104 16.91 6.77 8.12
C GLN A 104 16.78 7.33 9.54
N ASP A 105 15.65 7.98 9.84
CA ASP A 105 15.39 8.58 11.15
C ASP A 105 14.83 7.55 12.13
N GLN A 106 15.39 7.51 13.35
CA GLN A 106 14.98 6.57 14.40
C GLN A 106 13.54 6.83 14.86
N ARG A 107 13.07 8.09 14.88
CA ARG A 107 11.69 8.44 15.27
C ARG A 107 10.66 7.75 14.40
N SER A 108 10.97 7.55 13.11
CA SER A 108 10.11 6.82 12.18
C SER A 108 10.01 5.33 12.51
N LYS A 109 11.12 4.72 12.96
CA LYS A 109 11.15 3.32 13.40
C LYS A 109 10.44 3.12 14.73
N ASP A 110 10.72 4.00 15.70
CA ASP A 110 10.08 3.99 17.01
C ASP A 110 8.55 4.14 16.89
N ALA A 111 8.08 4.92 15.92
CA ALA A 111 6.65 5.04 15.64
C ALA A 111 6.00 3.74 15.16
N LEU A 112 6.72 2.85 14.47
CA LEU A 112 6.23 1.52 14.11
C LEU A 112 6.05 0.65 15.36
N ASP A 113 7.00 0.70 16.29
CA ASP A 113 6.94 -0.06 17.54
C ASP A 113 5.78 0.40 18.43
N VAL A 114 5.56 1.71 18.54
CA VAL A 114 4.41 2.27 19.26
C VAL A 114 3.10 1.90 18.56
N ALA A 115 3.03 1.96 17.23
CA ALA A 115 1.84 1.56 16.48
C ALA A 115 1.50 0.08 16.67
N GLU A 116 2.51 -0.79 16.72
CA GLU A 116 2.35 -2.21 17.01
C GLU A 116 1.85 -2.46 18.43
N ARG A 117 2.46 -1.81 19.43
CA ARG A 117 1.99 -1.87 20.82
C ARG A 117 0.56 -1.37 20.97
N PHE A 118 0.24 -0.22 20.37
CA PHE A 118 -1.10 0.34 20.38
C PHE A 118 -2.13 -0.64 19.79
N ALA A 119 -1.81 -1.25 18.65
CA ALA A 119 -2.70 -2.25 18.04
C ALA A 119 -2.94 -3.47 18.95
N ASN A 120 -1.98 -3.80 19.82
CA ASN A 120 -2.10 -4.86 20.82
C ASN A 120 -2.71 -4.40 22.16
N GLY A 121 -2.99 -3.10 22.33
CA GLY A 121 -3.50 -2.53 23.58
C GLY A 121 -2.42 -2.21 24.63
N ASP A 122 -1.15 -2.25 24.24
CA ASP A 122 0.02 -2.03 25.11
C ASP A 122 0.56 -0.58 25.04
N ALA A 123 -0.17 0.33 24.40
CA ALA A 123 0.13 1.75 24.35
C ALA A 123 -1.15 2.59 24.32
N SER A 124 -1.11 3.80 24.87
CA SER A 124 -2.23 4.74 24.90
C SER A 124 -2.39 5.51 23.59
N ASP A 125 -3.55 6.16 23.43
CA ASP A 125 -3.80 7.08 22.31
C ASP A 125 -2.81 8.26 22.31
N GLU A 126 -2.41 8.75 23.49
CA GLU A 126 -1.42 9.82 23.63
C GLU A 126 -0.02 9.37 23.21
N GLU A 127 0.40 8.15 23.60
CA GLU A 127 1.67 7.58 23.14
C GLU A 127 1.68 7.44 21.62
N LEU A 128 0.59 6.94 21.02
CA LEU A 128 0.46 6.83 19.57
C LEU A 128 0.49 8.20 18.88
N ALA A 129 -0.22 9.19 19.43
CA ALA A 129 -0.27 10.53 18.88
C ALA A 129 1.10 11.22 18.93
N ALA A 130 1.83 11.08 20.05
CA ALA A 130 3.17 11.62 20.20
C ALA A 130 4.17 10.97 19.22
N ALA A 131 4.14 9.65 19.09
CA ALA A 131 5.00 8.94 18.13
C ALA A 131 4.70 9.33 16.68
N ARG A 132 3.41 9.51 16.34
CA ARG A 132 2.99 10.01 15.02
C ARG A 132 3.49 11.42 14.75
N ALA A 133 3.45 12.31 15.73
CA ALA A 133 3.98 13.66 15.59
C ALA A 133 5.50 13.64 15.35
N ALA A 134 6.24 12.87 16.15
CA ALA A 134 7.69 12.74 16.01
C ALA A 134 8.12 12.17 14.64
N ALA A 135 7.39 11.17 14.12
CA ALA A 135 7.61 10.65 12.77
C ALA A 135 7.25 11.68 11.68
N GLY A 136 6.22 12.50 11.91
CA GLY A 136 5.87 13.63 11.05
C GLY A 136 6.99 14.68 10.97
N ASP A 137 7.58 15.03 12.11
CA ASP A 137 8.72 15.95 12.17
C ASP A 137 9.94 15.37 11.43
N ALA A 138 10.23 14.08 11.63
CA ALA A 138 11.30 13.39 10.91
C ALA A 138 11.12 13.41 9.39
N ALA A 139 9.89 13.19 8.91
CA ALA A 139 9.58 13.29 7.50
C ALA A 139 9.75 14.72 6.97
N GLY A 140 9.39 15.73 7.78
CA GLY A 140 9.63 17.14 7.49
C GLY A 140 11.13 17.46 7.36
N ASP A 141 11.94 17.06 8.34
CA ASP A 141 13.39 17.26 8.36
C ASP A 141 14.06 16.62 7.13
N ALA A 142 13.66 15.39 6.79
CA ALA A 142 14.17 14.68 5.61
C ALA A 142 13.79 15.39 4.29
N ALA A 143 12.57 15.92 4.19
CA ALA A 143 12.13 16.67 3.01
C ALA A 143 12.91 17.98 2.84
N TRP A 144 13.17 18.70 3.95
CA TRP A 144 13.99 19.91 3.95
C TRP A 144 15.44 19.61 3.55
N ALA A 145 16.04 18.54 4.07
CA ALA A 145 17.39 18.12 3.70
C ALA A 145 17.48 17.77 2.22
N ALA A 146 16.54 16.97 1.70
CA ALA A 146 16.50 16.60 0.28
C ALA A 146 16.33 17.80 -0.65
N ALA A 147 15.53 18.80 -0.25
CA ALA A 147 15.39 20.05 -0.99
C ALA A 147 16.70 20.86 -1.01
N GLY A 148 17.43 20.88 0.12
CA GLY A 148 18.76 21.48 0.22
C GLY A 148 19.78 20.79 -0.68
N ASP A 149 19.82 19.47 -0.68
CA ASP A 149 20.73 18.68 -1.52
C ASP A 149 20.45 18.89 -3.02
N ALA A 150 19.17 18.92 -3.40
CA ALA A 150 18.77 19.20 -4.78
C ALA A 150 19.15 20.61 -5.24
N ALA A 151 18.95 21.62 -4.37
CA ALA A 151 19.37 22.99 -4.64
C ALA A 151 20.90 23.11 -4.75
N GLY A 152 21.63 22.42 -3.87
CA GLY A 152 23.08 22.32 -3.92
C GLY A 152 23.55 21.70 -5.23
N ALA A 153 23.02 20.52 -5.59
CA ALA A 153 23.37 19.84 -6.83
C ALA A 153 23.09 20.69 -8.08
N ALA A 154 21.96 21.41 -8.11
CA ALA A 154 21.65 22.35 -9.19
C ALA A 154 22.64 23.51 -9.26
N ALA A 155 23.06 24.06 -8.12
CA ALA A 155 24.06 25.13 -8.06
C ALA A 155 25.44 24.63 -8.52
N TRP A 156 25.86 23.43 -8.10
CA TRP A 156 27.10 22.79 -8.56
C TRP A 156 27.07 22.49 -10.06
N ALA A 157 25.94 22.00 -10.59
CA ALA A 157 25.77 21.77 -12.02
C ALA A 157 25.86 23.08 -12.83
N ALA A 158 25.16 24.12 -12.40
CA ALA A 158 25.21 25.43 -13.05
C ALA A 158 26.63 26.04 -13.01
N ALA A 159 27.36 25.89 -11.91
CA ALA A 159 28.75 26.31 -11.80
C ALA A 159 29.67 25.48 -12.71
N GLY A 160 29.43 24.17 -12.83
CA GLY A 160 30.13 23.26 -13.74
C GLY A 160 29.88 23.57 -15.20
N ASP A 161 28.65 23.91 -15.59
CA ASP A 161 28.27 24.32 -16.94
C ASP A 161 28.92 25.66 -17.31
N ALA A 162 28.94 26.62 -16.37
CA ALA A 162 29.64 27.89 -16.55
C ALA A 162 31.16 27.70 -16.68
N ALA A 163 31.75 26.71 -15.98
CA ALA A 163 33.17 26.36 -16.10
C ALA A 163 33.49 25.49 -17.34
N GLY A 164 32.51 24.75 -17.87
CA GLY A 164 32.63 23.86 -19.03
C GLY A 164 32.55 24.57 -20.39
N ALA A 165 32.12 25.83 -20.41
CA ALA A 165 32.14 26.70 -21.57
C ALA A 165 33.58 27.18 -21.90
N ALA A 166 34.46 26.24 -22.28
CA ALA A 166 35.75 26.57 -22.87
C ALA A 166 36.38 25.50 -23.78
N ALA A 167 35.81 24.31 -24.05
CA ALA A 167 36.53 23.38 -24.95
C ALA A 167 35.77 22.37 -25.83
N TRP A 168 34.62 21.77 -25.47
CA TRP A 168 34.04 20.69 -26.32
C TRP A 168 32.52 20.61 -26.23
N ALA A 169 31.80 21.41 -27.03
CA ALA A 169 30.35 21.52 -26.97
C ALA A 169 29.64 20.67 -28.04
N ALA A 170 28.48 20.12 -27.67
CA ALA A 170 27.46 19.42 -28.47
C ALA A 170 27.54 17.88 -28.55
N ALA A 171 28.63 17.29 -29.05
CA ALA A 171 28.69 15.82 -29.24
C ALA A 171 28.81 15.05 -27.92
N GLY A 172 29.58 15.57 -26.95
CA GLY A 172 29.69 15.00 -25.61
C GLY A 172 28.43 15.18 -24.77
N ASP A 173 27.70 16.28 -24.99
CA ASP A 173 26.49 16.61 -24.24
C ASP A 173 25.32 15.73 -24.67
N ALA A 174 25.16 15.49 -25.98
CA ALA A 174 24.15 14.58 -26.50
C ALA A 174 24.38 13.13 -26.05
N ALA A 175 25.64 12.66 -26.04
CA ALA A 175 25.98 11.32 -25.57
C ALA A 175 25.73 11.15 -24.05
N ARG A 176 26.05 12.18 -23.24
CA ARG A 176 25.73 12.19 -21.81
C ARG A 176 24.23 12.23 -21.58
N ALA A 177 23.49 13.11 -22.25
CA ALA A 177 22.03 13.21 -22.11
C ALA A 177 21.34 11.87 -22.42
N ALA A 178 21.73 11.21 -23.52
CA ALA A 178 21.20 9.89 -23.86
C ALA A 178 21.54 8.82 -22.80
N ALA A 179 22.74 8.86 -22.21
CA ALA A 179 23.11 7.97 -21.12
C ALA A 179 22.28 8.23 -19.85
N TRP A 180 22.01 9.49 -19.52
CA TRP A 180 21.16 9.89 -18.39
C TRP A 180 19.71 9.44 -18.56
N ASP A 181 19.13 9.61 -19.75
CA ASP A 181 17.77 9.17 -20.04
C ASP A 181 17.64 7.65 -19.97
N THR A 182 18.64 6.92 -20.47
CA THR A 182 18.69 5.46 -20.36
C THR A 182 18.79 5.01 -18.89
N ALA A 183 19.64 5.67 -18.10
CA ALA A 183 19.77 5.38 -16.67
C ALA A 183 18.47 5.68 -15.90
N ARG A 184 17.76 6.77 -16.24
CA ARG A 184 16.45 7.08 -15.66
C ARG A 184 15.39 6.06 -16.02
N ALA A 185 15.30 5.66 -17.28
CA ALA A 185 14.34 4.65 -17.72
C ALA A 185 14.60 3.30 -17.02
N ALA A 186 15.87 2.88 -16.91
CA ALA A 186 16.24 1.68 -16.17
C ALA A 186 15.89 1.79 -14.68
N ALA A 187 16.13 2.95 -14.06
CA ALA A 187 15.77 3.19 -12.67
C ALA A 187 14.24 3.21 -12.45
N GLN A 188 13.47 3.74 -13.41
CA GLN A 188 12.01 3.71 -13.38
C GLN A 188 11.49 2.27 -13.48
N ALA A 189 11.96 1.50 -14.47
CA ALA A 189 11.56 0.11 -14.62
C ALA A 189 11.90 -0.75 -13.38
N ALA A 190 13.09 -0.53 -12.78
CA ALA A 190 13.48 -1.21 -11.55
C ALA A 190 12.58 -0.81 -10.36
N ARG A 191 12.15 0.45 -10.28
CA ARG A 191 11.18 0.91 -9.28
C ARG A 191 9.83 0.23 -9.50
N ASP A 192 9.30 0.26 -10.72
CA ASP A 192 8.00 -0.33 -11.04
C ASP A 192 7.97 -1.84 -10.70
N ALA A 193 9.02 -2.58 -11.04
CA ALA A 193 9.13 -3.99 -10.66
C ALA A 193 9.20 -4.22 -9.14
N ALA A 194 9.89 -3.33 -8.40
CA ALA A 194 9.93 -3.38 -6.95
C ALA A 194 8.55 -3.05 -6.33
N TRP A 195 7.82 -2.09 -6.93
CA TRP A 195 6.44 -1.77 -6.55
C TRP A 195 5.52 -2.96 -6.75
N ASP A 196 5.57 -3.63 -7.90
CA ASP A 196 4.76 -4.81 -8.18
C ASP A 196 5.07 -5.95 -7.19
N THR A 197 6.35 -6.23 -6.94
CA THR A 197 6.77 -7.25 -5.97
C THR A 197 6.26 -6.94 -4.56
N ALA A 198 6.34 -5.68 -4.12
CA ALA A 198 5.82 -5.25 -2.84
C ALA A 198 4.29 -5.40 -2.76
N ARG A 199 3.58 -5.11 -3.86
CA ARG A 199 2.12 -5.25 -3.95
C ARG A 199 1.68 -6.71 -3.92
N ASP A 200 2.42 -7.61 -4.56
CA ASP A 200 2.17 -9.05 -4.48
C ASP A 200 2.36 -9.56 -3.04
N ALA A 201 3.43 -9.13 -2.37
CA ALA A 201 3.67 -9.47 -0.97
C ALA A 201 2.56 -8.95 -0.04
N GLN A 202 2.07 -7.72 -0.27
CA GLN A 202 0.93 -7.16 0.46
C GLN A 202 -0.37 -7.93 0.19
N ALA A 203 -0.63 -8.32 -1.06
CA ALA A 203 -1.81 -9.10 -1.41
C ALA A 203 -1.78 -10.47 -0.72
N GLU A 204 -0.62 -11.12 -0.68
CA GLU A 204 -0.45 -12.40 -0.01
C GLU A 204 -0.61 -12.27 1.51
N MET A 205 0.00 -11.25 2.12
CA MET A 205 -0.19 -11.00 3.55
C MET A 205 -1.65 -10.65 3.89
N PHE A 206 -2.35 -9.93 3.01
CA PHE A 206 -3.77 -9.63 3.17
C PHE A 206 -4.63 -10.90 3.13
N LYS A 207 -4.32 -11.85 2.23
CA LYS A 207 -4.99 -13.17 2.21
C LYS A 207 -4.78 -13.90 3.53
N ARG A 208 -3.52 -13.97 4.01
CA ARG A 208 -3.19 -14.60 5.30
C ARG A 208 -3.97 -13.97 6.44
N MET A 209 -4.04 -12.64 6.48
CA MET A 209 -4.82 -11.89 7.47
C MET A 209 -6.32 -12.25 7.43
N CYS A 210 -6.90 -12.35 6.23
CA CYS A 210 -8.31 -12.74 6.06
C CYS A 210 -8.58 -14.20 6.45
N LEU A 211 -7.58 -15.07 6.33
CA LEU A 211 -7.65 -16.48 6.69
C LEU A 211 -7.26 -16.75 8.16
N GLY A 212 -6.87 -15.73 8.93
CA GLY A 212 -6.44 -15.92 10.32
C GLY A 212 -5.03 -16.48 10.48
N THR A 213 -4.22 -16.47 9.43
CA THR A 213 -2.88 -17.08 9.40
C THR A 213 -1.74 -16.05 9.31
N ALA A 214 -2.03 -14.76 9.48
CA ALA A 214 -1.00 -13.75 9.56
C ALA A 214 -0.13 -13.92 10.83
N PRO A 215 1.15 -13.50 10.82
CA PRO A 215 2.06 -13.69 11.94
C PRO A 215 1.53 -13.16 13.28
N TRP A 216 0.77 -12.07 13.28
CA TRP A 216 0.20 -11.47 14.49
C TRP A 216 -1.13 -12.09 14.97
N GLN A 217 -1.66 -13.05 14.21
CA GLN A 217 -2.87 -13.83 14.53
C GLN A 217 -2.52 -15.21 15.07
N GLN A 218 -1.34 -15.72 14.72
CA GLN A 218 -0.78 -16.93 15.31
C GLN A 218 -0.20 -16.53 16.67
N GLY A 219 -0.81 -16.97 17.77
CA GLY A 219 -0.35 -16.65 19.12
C GLY A 219 1.15 -16.94 19.24
N LYS A 220 1.89 -16.11 19.99
CA LYS A 220 3.32 -16.36 20.27
C LYS A 220 3.44 -17.80 20.76
N VAL A 221 3.98 -18.69 19.93
CA VAL A 221 4.44 -19.99 20.41
C VAL A 221 5.53 -19.64 21.41
N ALA A 222 5.27 -19.84 22.70
CA ALA A 222 6.27 -19.64 23.73
C ALA A 222 7.48 -20.50 23.35
N ALA A 223 8.59 -19.84 23.05
CA ALA A 223 9.89 -20.48 22.89
C ALA A 223 10.45 -20.85 24.26
#